data_AF-A0A7S2YKP7-F1
#
_entry.id   AF-A0A7S2YKP7-F1
#
_cell.length_a   1.000
_cell.length_b   1.000
_cell.length_c   1.000
_cell.angle_alpha   90.00
_cell.angle_beta   90.00
_cell.angle_gamma   90.00
#
_symmetry.space_group_name_H-M   'P 1'
#
loop_
_entity.id
_entity.type
_entity.pdbx_description
1 polymer ?
#
loop_
_entity_poly.entity_id
_entity_poly.type
_entity_poly.pdbx_seq_one_letter_code
_entity_poly.pdbx_strand_id
1 'polypeptide(L)'
;MHVTEPSGRTVNYNNKRGRGSILSKDFTQGYGPEVYILKASAVQSSVAKYEAFAHYYASHQDSKLTGATSAVVWTIQKTPEKKQVINFSFARLNTNKERTQIASVDLERTL
;
A
#
# COMPACT_ATOMS: atom_id res chain seq x y z
N MET A 1 -0.15 -1.27 6.66
CA MET A 1 -0.02 -0.70 5.30
C MET A 1 -0.51 0.75 5.34
N HIS A 2 0.22 1.63 4.65
CA HIS A 2 -0.15 3.04 4.51
C HIS A 2 -0.19 3.37 3.03
N VAL A 3 -1.28 3.96 2.55
CA VAL A 3 -1.40 4.41 1.15
C VAL A 3 -1.55 5.92 1.13
N THR A 4 -0.65 6.62 0.44
CA THR A 4 -0.80 8.04 0.13
C THR A 4 -1.56 8.17 -1.18
N GLU A 5 -2.71 8.85 -1.13
CA GLU A 5 -3.54 9.20 -2.28
C GLU A 5 -3.01 10.46 -2.99
N PRO A 6 -3.39 10.71 -4.26
CA PRO A 6 -2.95 11.90 -5.01
C PRO A 6 -3.21 13.23 -4.31
N SER A 7 -4.27 13.31 -3.50
CA SER A 7 -4.58 14.49 -2.67
C SER A 7 -3.60 14.74 -1.52
N GLY A 8 -2.61 13.87 -1.31
CA GLY A 8 -1.70 13.89 -0.15
C GLY A 8 -2.27 13.20 1.08
N ARG A 9 -3.55 12.78 1.06
CA ARG A 9 -4.18 12.05 2.16
C ARG A 9 -3.53 10.68 2.35
N THR A 10 -3.24 10.32 3.59
CA THR A 10 -2.84 8.94 3.94
C THR A 10 -4.03 8.13 4.47
N VAL A 11 -4.26 6.98 3.85
CA VAL A 11 -5.17 5.92 4.30
C VAL A 11 -4.35 4.85 5.01
N ASN A 12 -4.73 4.50 6.25
CA ASN A 12 -4.01 3.55 7.09
C ASN A 12 -4.96 2.90 8.12
N TYR A 13 -4.42 2.11 9.04
CA TYR A 13 -5.19 1.40 10.06
C TYR A 13 -6.02 2.31 10.99
N ASN A 14 -5.55 3.54 11.28
CA ASN A 14 -6.28 4.53 12.07
C ASN A 14 -7.35 5.25 11.24
N ASN A 15 -7.11 5.42 9.95
CA ASN A 15 -7.97 6.16 9.03
C ASN A 15 -8.17 5.36 7.73
N LYS A 16 -9.10 4.40 7.78
CA LYS A 16 -9.24 3.35 6.77
C LYS A 16 -9.96 3.76 5.49
N ARG A 17 -10.60 4.92 5.45
CA ARG A 17 -11.40 5.36 4.29
C ARG A 17 -10.71 6.52 3.59
N GLY A 18 -10.58 6.47 2.29
CA GLY A 18 -10.16 7.59 1.46
C GLY A 18 -11.26 8.04 0.52
N ARG A 19 -10.90 8.76 -0.54
CA ARG A 19 -11.89 9.24 -1.52
C ARG A 19 -12.28 8.09 -2.46
N GLY A 20 -13.31 7.33 -2.06
CA GLY A 20 -13.78 6.15 -2.79
C GLY A 20 -12.87 4.92 -2.64
N SER A 21 -11.97 4.95 -1.66
CA SER A 21 -11.09 3.86 -1.29
C SER A 21 -11.35 3.37 0.14
N ILE A 22 -10.97 2.13 0.42
CA ILE A 22 -11.02 1.53 1.75
C ILE A 22 -9.83 0.59 1.98
N LEU A 23 -9.27 0.65 3.18
CA LEU A 23 -8.29 -0.29 3.68
C LEU A 23 -8.99 -1.36 4.53
N SER A 24 -8.58 -2.62 4.35
CA SER A 24 -9.04 -3.74 5.18
C SER A 24 -8.64 -3.54 6.65
N LYS A 25 -9.13 -4.44 7.52
CA LYS A 25 -8.70 -4.44 8.92
C LYS A 25 -7.22 -4.85 8.96
N ASP A 26 -6.39 -3.97 9.52
CA ASP A 26 -5.00 -4.25 9.80
C ASP A 26 -4.88 -5.40 10.82
N PHE A 27 -4.00 -6.36 10.53
CA PHE A 27 -3.62 -7.42 11.43
C PHE A 27 -2.39 -6.95 12.21
N THR A 28 -2.66 -6.29 13.34
CA THR A 28 -1.63 -5.69 14.20
C THR A 28 -0.67 -6.69 14.85
N GLN A 29 -0.91 -8.00 14.67
CA GLN A 29 0.00 -9.07 15.09
C GLN A 29 1.18 -9.27 14.12
N GLY A 30 1.31 -8.44 13.09
CA GLY A 30 2.46 -8.42 12.19
C GLY A 30 2.39 -9.42 11.03
N TYR A 31 1.33 -10.22 10.96
CA TYR A 31 1.10 -11.21 9.92
C TYR A 31 -0.32 -11.08 9.38
N GLY A 32 -0.49 -10.32 8.30
CA GLY A 32 -1.74 -10.36 7.55
C GLY A 32 -1.66 -9.61 6.22
N PRO A 33 -2.37 -10.09 5.20
CA PRO A 33 -2.55 -9.31 3.98
C PRO A 33 -3.49 -8.14 4.29
N GLU A 34 -2.95 -6.93 4.28
CA GLU A 34 -3.75 -5.72 4.22
C GLU A 34 -4.12 -5.42 2.77
N VAL A 35 -5.37 -5.04 2.53
CA VAL A 35 -5.89 -4.80 1.19
C VAL A 35 -6.44 -3.38 1.12
N TYR A 36 -5.88 -2.59 0.20
CA TYR A 36 -6.44 -1.30 -0.18
C TYR A 36 -7.21 -1.47 -1.48
N ILE A 37 -8.48 -1.05 -1.48
CA ILE A 37 -9.37 -1.15 -2.64
C ILE A 37 -9.78 0.27 -3.02
N LEU A 38 -9.64 0.62 -4.30
CA LEU A 38 -10.11 1.88 -4.87
C LEU A 38 -11.17 1.59 -5.94
N LYS A 39 -12.31 2.29 -5.89
CA LYS A 39 -13.29 2.26 -6.98
C LYS A 39 -12.74 2.98 -8.21
N ALA A 40 -12.86 2.38 -9.39
CA ALA A 40 -12.38 2.98 -10.64
C ALA A 40 -12.97 4.38 -10.90
N SER A 41 -14.26 4.60 -10.59
CA SER A 41 -14.90 5.92 -10.72
C SER A 41 -14.40 6.98 -9.75
N ALA A 42 -13.61 6.59 -8.73
CA ALA A 42 -13.11 7.49 -7.69
C ALA A 42 -11.65 7.93 -7.91
N VAL A 43 -11.05 7.60 -9.06
CA VAL A 43 -9.73 8.11 -9.45
C VAL A 43 -9.77 9.65 -9.47
N GLN A 44 -8.88 10.27 -8.70
CA GLN A 44 -9.01 11.68 -8.28
C GLN A 44 -8.66 12.69 -9.38
N SER A 45 -8.02 12.27 -10.47
CA SER A 45 -7.57 13.11 -11.60
C SER A 45 -7.44 12.28 -12.89
N SER A 46 -7.22 12.91 -14.04
CA SER A 46 -6.93 12.21 -15.31
C SER A 46 -5.68 11.33 -15.22
N VAL A 47 -4.70 11.75 -14.42
CA VAL A 47 -3.52 10.98 -14.02
C VAL A 47 -3.35 11.11 -12.51
N ALA A 48 -3.33 9.99 -11.80
CA ALA A 48 -3.38 9.94 -10.35
C ALA A 48 -2.39 8.90 -9.79
N LYS A 49 -1.37 9.38 -9.08
CA LYS A 49 -0.36 8.54 -8.43
C LYS A 49 -0.79 8.13 -7.01
N TYR A 50 -0.76 6.83 -6.75
CA TYR A 50 -0.98 6.25 -5.42
C TYR A 50 0.28 5.53 -4.96
N GLU A 51 0.67 5.73 -3.71
CA GLU A 51 1.93 5.20 -3.18
C GLU A 51 1.67 4.37 -1.92
N ALA A 52 2.18 3.14 -1.91
CA ALA A 52 2.04 2.22 -0.78
C ALA A 52 3.34 2.15 0.03
N PHE A 53 3.21 2.20 1.35
CA PHE A 53 4.32 2.24 2.31
C PHE A 53 4.13 1.17 3.40
N ALA A 54 5.26 0.63 3.84
CA ALA A 54 5.37 -0.14 5.07
C ALA A 54 6.01 0.73 6.15
N HIS A 55 5.45 0.66 7.36
CA HIS A 55 6.07 1.24 8.55
C HIS A 55 6.64 0.09 9.37
N TYR A 56 7.96 0.01 9.47
CA TYR A 56 8.61 -1.09 10.17
C TYR A 56 8.96 -0.69 11.60
N TYR A 57 8.32 -1.33 12.58
CA TYR A 57 8.63 -1.14 14.00
C TYR A 57 9.33 -2.40 14.50
N ALA A 58 10.64 -2.33 14.69
CA ALA A 58 11.43 -3.42 15.23
C ALA A 58 11.73 -3.15 16.71
N SER A 59 11.54 -4.15 17.58
CA SER A 59 12.19 -4.12 18.89
C SER A 59 13.67 -4.52 18.69
N HIS A 60 14.60 -3.87 19.38
CA HIS A 60 16.05 -4.12 19.20
C HIS A 60 16.48 -5.54 19.61
N GLN A 61 15.67 -6.26 20.39
CA GLN A 61 15.96 -7.64 20.81
C GLN A 61 15.43 -8.69 19.83
N ASP A 62 14.31 -8.42 19.13
CA ASP A 62 13.69 -9.41 18.22
C ASP A 62 14.30 -9.40 16.81
N SER A 63 14.75 -8.24 16.31
CA SER A 63 15.23 -8.10 14.92
C SER A 63 16.53 -8.87 14.61
N LYS A 64 17.35 -9.15 15.62
CA LYS A 64 18.56 -9.99 15.47
C LYS A 64 18.24 -11.48 15.38
N LEU A 65 17.11 -11.92 15.94
CA LEU A 65 16.70 -13.33 16.03
C LEU A 65 15.84 -13.78 14.85
N THR A 66 15.00 -12.89 14.30
CA THR A 66 14.03 -13.23 13.23
C THR A 66 14.62 -13.17 11.82
N GLY A 67 15.89 -12.77 11.70
CA GLY A 67 16.57 -12.62 10.42
C GLY A 67 15.90 -11.57 9.54
N ALA A 68 15.39 -12.03 8.40
CA ALA A 68 15.27 -11.21 7.21
C ALA A 68 13.83 -10.70 6.96
N THR A 69 13.44 -9.54 7.48
CA THR A 69 12.09 -8.97 7.25
C THR A 69 11.97 -8.20 5.93
N SER A 70 10.93 -8.49 5.15
CA SER A 70 10.60 -7.77 3.91
C SER A 70 9.10 -7.50 3.84
N ALA A 71 8.73 -6.37 3.25
CA ALA A 71 7.34 -6.10 2.86
C ALA A 71 7.14 -6.48 1.39
N VAL A 72 5.99 -7.07 1.09
CA VAL A 72 5.59 -7.49 -0.25
C VAL A 72 4.23 -6.86 -0.56
N VAL A 73 4.10 -6.28 -1.75
CA VAL A 73 2.85 -5.68 -2.24
C VAL A 73 2.58 -6.21 -3.64
N TRP A 74 1.38 -6.75 -3.82
CA TRP A 74 0.79 -6.95 -5.14
C TRP A 74 -0.11 -5.77 -5.48
N THR A 75 0.07 -5.20 -6.66
CA THR A 75 -0.88 -4.21 -7.20
C THR A 75 -1.66 -4.85 -8.33
N ILE A 76 -2.98 -4.72 -8.28
CA ILE A 76 -3.89 -5.30 -9.26
C ILE A 76 -4.73 -4.16 -9.82
N GLN A 77 -4.54 -3.87 -11.10
CA GLN A 77 -5.24 -2.81 -11.81
C GLN A 77 -6.04 -3.42 -12.96
N LYS A 78 -7.26 -2.91 -13.15
CA LYS A 78 -8.06 -3.18 -14.35
C LYS A 78 -7.90 -1.99 -15.30
N THR A 79 -7.47 -2.25 -16.53
CA THR A 79 -7.35 -1.22 -17.56
C THR A 79 -8.69 -1.01 -18.28
N PRO A 80 -8.86 0.10 -19.02
CA PRO A 80 -10.06 0.35 -19.83
C PRO A 80 -10.36 -0.80 -20.81
N GLU A 81 -9.34 -1.46 -21.35
CA GLU A 81 -9.44 -2.60 -22.27
C GLU A 81 -9.83 -3.91 -21.56
N LYS A 82 -10.29 -3.83 -20.29
CA LYS A 82 -10.63 -4.94 -19.41
C LYS A 82 -9.47 -5.92 -19.16
N LYS A 83 -8.23 -5.54 -19.47
CA LYS A 83 -7.04 -6.33 -19.11
C LYS A 83 -6.70 -6.08 -17.65
N GLN A 84 -6.25 -7.13 -16.97
CA GLN A 84 -5.76 -7.05 -15.61
C GLN A 84 -4.23 -6.94 -15.65
N VAL A 85 -3.70 -5.87 -15.08
CA VAL A 85 -2.27 -5.69 -14.87
C VAL A 85 -1.97 -6.02 -13.42
N ILE A 86 -1.04 -6.94 -13.20
CA ILE A 86 -0.59 -7.35 -11.87
C ILE A 86 0.88 -7.00 -11.76
N ASN A 87 1.25 -6.18 -10.78
CA ASN A 87 2.66 -5.94 -10.45
C ASN A 87 2.99 -6.52 -9.09
N PHE A 88 4.23 -6.97 -8.98
CA PHE A 88 4.83 -7.44 -7.74
C PHE A 88 5.92 -6.46 -7.33
N SER A 89 5.90 -6.01 -6.08
CA SER A 89 6.94 -5.14 -5.54
C SER A 89 7.26 -5.56 -4.12
N PHE A 90 8.53 -5.46 -3.75
CA PHE A 90 8.98 -5.78 -2.40
C PHE A 90 10.07 -4.81 -1.97
N ALA A 91 10.18 -4.59 -0.66
CA ALA A 91 11.31 -3.87 -0.09
C ALA A 91 11.80 -4.56 1.17
N ARG A 92 13.11 -4.45 1.38
CA ARG A 92 13.75 -4.89 2.60
C ARG A 92 13.42 -3.94 3.74
N LEU A 93 13.03 -4.45 4.90
CA LEU A 93 12.78 -3.65 6.10
C LEU A 93 13.95 -3.83 7.07
N ASN A 94 14.95 -2.95 6.95
CA ASN A 94 16.21 -3.04 7.69
C ASN A 94 16.35 -2.00 8.81
N THR A 95 15.67 -0.86 8.72
CA THR A 95 15.78 0.21 9.72
C THR A 95 14.53 0.34 10.57
N ASN A 96 14.72 0.39 11.89
CA ASN A 96 13.64 0.57 12.83
C ASN A 96 12.98 1.96 12.68
N LYS A 97 11.65 2.00 12.75
CA LYS A 97 10.80 3.19 12.60
C LYS A 97 10.90 3.86 11.23
N GLU A 98 11.42 3.16 10.23
CA GLU A 98 11.47 3.67 8.87
C GLU A 98 10.11 3.50 8.17
N ARG A 99 9.75 4.52 7.39
CA ARG A 99 8.66 4.49 6.43
C ARG A 99 9.27 4.18 5.06
N THR A 100 9.13 2.95 4.61
CA THR A 100 9.71 2.49 3.33
C THR A 100 8.62 2.43 2.27
N GLN A 101 8.84 3.07 1.12
CA GLN A 101 7.95 2.95 -0.04
C GLN A 101 8.13 1.56 -0.68
N ILE A 102 7.02 0.87 -0.92
CA ILE A 102 7.03 -0.49 -1.47
C ILE A 102 6.52 -0.51 -2.91
N ALA A 103 5.54 0.33 -3.22
CA ALA A 103 4.95 0.39 -4.55
C ALA A 103 4.47 1.81 -4.90
N SER A 104 4.39 2.08 -6.19
CA SER A 104 3.71 3.23 -6.77
C SER A 104 2.85 2.75 -7.92
N VAL A 105 1.64 3.29 -8.04
CA VAL A 105 0.70 2.97 -9.12
C VAL A 105 0.15 4.27 -9.68
N ASP A 106 0.37 4.49 -10.97
CA ASP A 106 -0.26 5.57 -11.72
C ASP A 106 -1.56 5.05 -12.32
N LEU A 107 -2.67 5.69 -11.97
CA LEU A 107 -3.99 5.37 -12.46
C LEU A 107 -4.49 6.50 -13.35
N GLU A 108 -4.98 6.11 -14.53
CA GLU A 108 -5.73 7.01 -15.39
C GLU A 108 -7.22 6.87 -15.12
N ARG A 109 -7.93 8.00 -15.15
CA ARG A 109 -9.38 7.99 -14.97
C ARG A 109 -10.05 7.52 -16.25
N THR A 110 -10.66 6.34 -16.22
CA THR A 110 -11.59 5.90 -17.26
C THR A 110 -12.89 6.70 -17.11
N LEU A 111 -13.29 7.41 -18.17
CA LEU A 111 -14.56 8.13 -18.26
C LEU A 111 -15.74 7.17 -18.49
#